data_AF-A0A672QK84-F1
#
_entry.id   AF-A0A672QK84-F1
#
_cell.length_a   1.000
_cell.length_b   1.000
_cell.length_c   1.000
_cell.angle_alpha   90.00
_cell.angle_beta   90.00
_cell.angle_gamma   90.00
#
_symmetry.space_group_name_H-M   'P 1'
#
loop_
_entity.id
_entity.type
_entity.pdbx_description
1 polymer ?
#
loop_
_entity_poly.entity_id
_entity_poly.type
_entity_poly.pdbx_seq_one_letter_code
_entity_poly.pdbx_strand_id
1 'polypeptide(L)'
;EAGVGFAQTPPLNHTHDFNRSEICPLHTSPSDTHTLNPWVSFFCSRENRHALPLFTSLLNVVCAYDPVGYGIPYNHLMFSDQRGVLAELALQTLIVSLEQELVDNSNTSTNLSTNTDTLSSHIIFIIIPSYIFLNAYIFCMQDFHFILQGIGRLLNNPLLQTYLPHSCKKIQFHQELLVLFWKLCDLNKKFLFCVLKSSDVLDIMVPILFYLTDARANQSRVGLVHIGMFILLLLSGERNFGVRLNKPYFVRVPMDISVFAGTHADLLIVVFHKIITSGHPRLQPLYDCLLTIIVNVSPYLKSLSMVAANKLLHLLEVFSSPWFLFCSPVNHHLVFFLLEVFNNIIQYQFDGNFNLVYGIIRKRNLFHQLANLPTDVISIQKALQKKSRSNNTHNAVFTETSNPYNTACSEGPYKTTPVQTGTLNASLKDMPRIDKLTETSQVSEDGATLLLQQRDSTHSQSDHSSETQIRDTEPTSGEDDKVLSWKSKLPLQTIMRLLQVLVPQVEKICIDKGLTDESEILKFLQHGTLVGLLPVPHPILIRKYQANEGTALWFRTYMWGIIYLRNVDPPVWYDTDVKLFEIQRI
;
A
#
# COMPACT_ATOMS: atom_id res chain seq x y z
N GLU A 1 23.10 22.58 -2.86
CA GLU A 1 22.08 23.01 -3.83
C GLU A 1 21.26 24.15 -3.23
N ALA A 2 20.60 24.95 -4.07
CA ALA A 2 19.46 25.74 -3.62
C ALA A 2 18.45 24.77 -2.99
N GLY A 3 17.95 25.12 -1.81
CA GLY A 3 17.01 24.29 -1.06
C GLY A 3 15.73 25.06 -0.81
N VAL A 4 14.81 24.44 -0.10
CA VAL A 4 13.59 25.10 0.35
C VAL A 4 13.93 26.41 1.06
N GLY A 5 13.36 27.51 0.56
CA GLY A 5 13.49 28.84 1.13
C GLY A 5 14.83 29.55 0.91
N PHE A 6 15.78 28.97 0.18
CA PHE A 6 17.08 29.60 -0.13
C PHE A 6 17.53 29.33 -1.57
N ALA A 7 17.72 30.42 -2.33
CA ALA A 7 18.19 30.34 -3.72
C ALA A 7 19.70 30.09 -3.86
N GLN A 8 20.49 30.30 -2.80
CA GLN A 8 21.95 30.16 -2.82
C GLN A 8 22.39 28.97 -1.98
N THR A 9 23.45 28.28 -2.43
CA THR A 9 24.04 27.17 -1.71
C THR A 9 25.13 27.70 -0.78
N PRO A 10 24.96 27.71 0.56
CA PRO A 10 26.07 28.04 1.45
C PRO A 10 27.18 26.96 1.34
N PRO A 11 28.46 27.33 1.55
CA PRO A 11 29.55 26.36 1.55
C PRO A 11 29.38 25.34 2.66
N LEU A 12 29.76 24.09 2.40
CA LEU A 12 29.72 23.02 3.38
C LEU A 12 30.70 23.30 4.52
N ASN A 13 30.23 23.16 5.77
CA ASN A 13 31.07 23.32 6.95
C ASN A 13 30.94 22.07 7.83
N HIS A 14 31.98 21.25 7.84
CA HIS A 14 32.03 19.99 8.59
C HIS A 14 31.83 20.17 10.10
N THR A 15 32.28 21.27 10.68
CA THR A 15 32.09 21.56 12.11
C THR A 15 30.62 21.81 12.44
N HIS A 16 29.89 22.49 11.55
CA HIS A 16 28.45 22.69 11.74
C HIS A 16 27.68 21.38 11.59
N ASP A 17 28.05 20.54 10.63
CA ASP A 17 27.42 19.23 10.45
C ASP A 17 27.65 18.32 11.66
N PHE A 18 28.86 18.32 12.21
CA PHE A 18 29.20 17.60 13.43
C PHE A 18 28.36 18.08 14.63
N ASN A 19 28.34 19.39 14.91
CA ASN A 19 27.54 19.94 16.03
C ASN A 19 26.05 19.63 15.87
N ARG A 20 25.52 19.65 14.64
CA ARG A 20 24.13 19.30 14.37
C ARG A 20 23.85 17.82 14.62
N SER A 21 24.81 16.94 14.32
CA SER A 21 24.68 15.50 14.59
C SER A 21 24.63 15.18 16.08
N GLU A 22 25.23 16.00 16.94
CA GLU A 22 25.11 15.87 18.40
C GLU A 22 23.79 16.43 18.95
N ILE A 23 23.22 17.46 18.31
CA ILE A 23 22.00 18.12 18.76
C ILE A 23 20.73 17.37 18.34
N CYS A 24 20.66 16.87 17.09
CA CYS A 24 19.49 16.17 16.56
C CYS A 24 18.93 15.04 17.45
N PRO A 25 19.77 14.18 18.08
CA PRO A 25 19.32 13.13 18.99
C PRO A 25 18.58 13.65 20.24
N LEU A 26 18.92 14.84 20.75
CA LEU A 26 18.26 15.44 21.91
C LEU A 26 16.78 15.74 21.63
N HIS A 27 16.44 16.03 20.36
CA HIS A 27 15.06 16.27 19.94
C HIS A 27 14.24 14.97 19.79
N THR A 28 14.88 13.81 19.76
CA THR A 28 14.22 12.49 19.66
C THR A 28 14.01 11.80 21.00
N SER A 29 14.36 12.47 22.12
CA SER A 29 14.10 11.94 23.47
C SER A 29 12.59 11.72 23.66
N PRO A 30 12.16 10.57 24.17
CA PRO A 30 10.77 10.36 24.55
C PRO A 30 10.44 11.24 25.76
N SER A 31 9.20 11.68 25.83
CA SER A 31 8.56 12.00 27.11
C SER A 31 7.49 10.93 27.32
N ASP A 32 7.08 10.70 28.57
CA ASP A 32 6.10 9.66 28.90
C ASP A 32 4.93 9.68 27.93
N THR A 33 4.32 8.51 27.64
CA THR A 33 3.27 8.31 26.63
C THR A 33 2.07 9.28 26.72
N HIS A 34 1.98 10.06 27.79
CA HIS A 34 0.97 11.09 28.07
C HIS A 34 1.50 12.55 28.10
N THR A 35 2.79 12.78 27.85
CA THR A 35 3.41 14.12 27.87
C THR A 35 4.12 14.40 26.56
N LEU A 36 3.78 15.53 25.94
CA LEU A 36 4.42 16.02 24.73
C LEU A 36 5.91 16.26 25.01
N ASN A 37 6.82 15.83 24.12
CA ASN A 37 8.25 16.13 24.29
C ASN A 37 8.43 17.66 24.41
N PRO A 38 8.91 18.20 25.56
CA PRO A 38 9.03 19.62 25.79
C PRO A 38 9.93 20.32 24.76
N TRP A 39 10.97 19.63 24.28
CA TRP A 39 11.86 20.14 23.25
C TRP A 39 11.14 20.24 21.91
N VAL A 40 10.48 19.18 21.47
CA VAL A 40 9.72 19.22 20.21
C VAL A 40 8.63 20.29 20.31
N SER A 41 7.90 20.36 21.43
CA SER A 41 6.92 21.42 21.70
C SER A 41 7.52 22.83 21.58
N PHE A 42 8.68 23.06 22.17
CA PHE A 42 9.35 24.37 22.15
C PHE A 42 9.89 24.74 20.77
N PHE A 43 10.58 23.81 20.09
CA PHE A 43 11.17 24.03 18.77
C PHE A 43 10.12 24.15 17.68
N CYS A 44 8.98 23.52 17.91
CA CYS A 44 7.81 23.64 17.08
C CYS A 44 6.87 24.74 17.57
N SER A 45 7.17 25.56 18.58
CA SER A 45 6.25 26.58 19.08
C SER A 45 6.10 27.78 18.13
N ARG A 46 4.96 28.49 18.19
CA ARG A 46 4.62 29.59 17.26
C ARG A 46 5.38 30.85 17.63
N GLU A 47 5.73 30.93 18.91
CA GLU A 47 6.56 31.95 19.52
C GLU A 47 8.02 31.81 19.07
N ASN A 48 8.43 30.62 18.62
CA ASN A 48 9.77 30.40 18.10
C ASN A 48 9.91 30.89 16.65
N ARG A 49 10.53 32.06 16.50
CA ARG A 49 10.88 32.65 15.20
C ARG A 49 11.78 31.73 14.33
N HIS A 50 12.46 30.75 14.93
CA HIS A 50 13.35 29.83 14.25
C HIS A 50 12.69 28.51 13.83
N ALA A 51 11.41 28.27 14.17
CA ALA A 51 10.74 27.01 13.85
C ALA A 51 10.74 26.69 12.34
N LEU A 52 10.38 27.67 11.50
CA LEU A 52 10.38 27.50 10.05
C LEU A 52 11.81 27.29 9.47
N PRO A 53 12.81 28.15 9.79
CA PRO A 53 14.19 27.90 9.37
C PRO A 53 14.76 26.55 9.83
N LEU A 54 14.40 26.09 11.03
CA LEU A 54 14.81 24.77 11.52
C LEU A 54 14.20 23.66 10.66
N PHE A 55 12.89 23.73 10.39
CA PHE A 55 12.18 22.77 9.56
C PHE A 55 12.75 22.71 8.13
N THR A 56 12.92 23.87 7.47
CA THR A 56 13.49 23.91 6.12
C THR A 56 14.95 23.45 6.10
N SER A 57 15.73 23.74 7.14
CA SER A 57 17.10 23.26 7.29
C SER A 57 17.19 21.74 7.44
N LEU A 58 16.31 21.12 8.23
CA LEU A 58 16.22 19.66 8.35
C LEU A 58 15.81 19.03 7.01
N LEU A 59 14.79 19.58 6.37
CA LEU A 59 14.31 19.10 5.07
C LEU A 59 15.37 19.21 3.97
N ASN A 60 16.12 20.31 3.93
CA ASN A 60 17.22 20.51 2.99
C ASN A 60 18.37 19.55 3.26
N VAL A 61 18.71 19.28 4.52
CA VAL A 61 19.72 18.28 4.88
C VAL A 61 19.34 16.90 4.33
N VAL A 62 18.10 16.47 4.51
CA VAL A 62 17.62 15.17 3.99
C VAL A 62 17.57 15.19 2.46
N CYS A 63 16.84 16.13 1.87
CA CYS A 63 16.55 16.13 0.43
C CYS A 63 17.76 16.49 -0.44
N ALA A 64 18.79 17.16 0.09
CA ALA A 64 20.05 17.43 -0.62
C ALA A 64 21.12 16.36 -0.37
N TYR A 65 20.86 15.33 0.44
CA TYR A 65 21.83 14.27 0.65
C TYR A 65 21.95 13.41 -0.61
N ASP A 66 23.20 13.14 -1.02
CA ASP A 66 23.53 12.28 -2.15
C ASP A 66 24.42 11.11 -1.68
N PRO A 67 23.90 9.88 -1.66
CA PRO A 67 24.66 8.70 -1.23
C PRO A 67 25.73 8.26 -2.24
N VAL A 68 25.70 8.77 -3.48
CA VAL A 68 26.69 8.45 -4.52
C VAL A 68 27.94 9.34 -4.39
N GLY A 69 27.77 10.59 -3.97
CA GLY A 69 28.86 11.55 -3.75
C GLY A 69 29.59 11.88 -5.04
N TYR A 70 30.92 11.74 -5.07
CA TYR A 70 31.75 12.03 -6.25
C TYR A 70 31.56 11.04 -7.42
N GLY A 71 30.66 10.06 -7.32
CA GLY A 71 30.45 9.06 -8.37
C GLY A 71 31.57 8.02 -8.48
N ILE A 72 32.50 7.99 -7.51
CA ILE A 72 33.62 7.06 -7.47
C ILE A 72 33.14 5.72 -6.86
N PRO A 73 33.35 4.57 -7.54
CA PRO A 73 33.07 3.26 -6.98
C PRO A 73 33.74 3.05 -5.63
N TYR A 74 33.03 2.46 -4.66
CA TYR A 74 33.52 2.11 -3.33
C TYR A 74 33.95 3.31 -2.45
N ASN A 75 33.57 4.54 -2.81
CA ASN A 75 33.87 5.76 -2.03
C ASN A 75 33.48 5.61 -0.54
N HIS A 76 32.34 4.97 -0.28
CA HIS A 76 31.80 4.75 1.06
C HIS A 76 32.59 3.74 1.92
N LEU A 77 33.49 2.96 1.33
CA LEU A 77 34.42 2.09 2.07
C LEU A 77 35.71 2.84 2.45
N MET A 78 36.07 3.86 1.68
CA MET A 78 37.31 4.62 1.85
C MET A 78 37.13 5.84 2.76
N PHE A 79 35.94 6.44 2.79
CA PHE A 79 35.67 7.67 3.53
C PHE A 79 34.46 7.54 4.44
N SER A 80 34.57 8.10 5.65
CA SER A 80 33.47 8.18 6.61
C SER A 80 32.41 9.17 6.15
N ASP A 81 31.17 8.70 6.01
CA ASP A 81 30.05 9.54 5.58
C ASP A 81 29.29 10.14 6.76
N GLN A 82 29.81 11.25 7.28
CA GLN A 82 29.18 12.01 8.36
C GLN A 82 27.85 12.67 7.94
N ARG A 83 27.73 13.07 6.66
CA ARG A 83 26.52 13.72 6.14
C ARG A 83 25.35 12.75 6.04
N GLY A 84 25.62 11.47 5.77
CA GLY A 84 24.61 10.41 5.82
C GLY A 84 24.03 10.22 7.22
N VAL A 85 24.87 10.22 8.26
CA VAL A 85 24.41 10.14 9.66
C VAL A 85 23.56 11.36 10.03
N LEU A 86 24.01 12.55 9.64
CA LEU A 86 23.22 13.78 9.86
C LEU A 86 21.87 13.74 9.11
N ALA A 87 21.84 13.22 7.88
CA ALA A 87 20.60 13.08 7.11
C ALA A 87 19.61 12.12 7.78
N GLU A 88 20.09 11.00 8.32
CA GLU A 88 19.28 10.05 9.07
C GLU A 88 18.70 10.67 10.35
N LEU A 89 19.53 11.33 11.15
CA LEU A 89 19.09 12.01 12.37
C LEU A 89 18.10 13.14 12.06
N ALA A 90 18.38 13.95 11.03
CA ALA A 90 17.49 15.02 10.61
C ALA A 90 16.14 14.49 10.13
N LEU A 91 16.12 13.35 9.44
CA LEU A 91 14.91 12.67 9.00
C LEU A 91 14.09 12.17 10.20
N GLN A 92 14.72 11.52 11.19
CA GLN A 92 14.05 11.08 12.40
C GLN A 92 13.45 12.27 13.17
N THR A 93 14.23 13.34 13.39
CA THR A 93 13.74 14.57 14.02
C THR A 93 12.55 15.17 13.26
N LEU A 94 12.61 15.18 11.92
CA LEU A 94 11.54 15.71 11.07
C LEU A 94 10.24 14.90 11.22
N ILE A 95 10.32 13.57 11.22
CA ILE A 95 9.16 12.69 11.38
C ILE A 95 8.53 12.86 12.77
N VAL A 96 9.34 12.86 13.83
CA VAL A 96 8.87 13.08 15.20
C VAL A 96 8.21 14.46 15.34
N SER A 97 8.76 15.48 14.69
CA SER A 97 8.18 16.83 14.70
C SER A 97 6.82 16.90 13.98
N LEU A 98 6.59 16.07 12.96
CA LEU A 98 5.33 16.02 12.20
C LEU A 98 4.24 15.16 12.85
N GLU A 99 4.57 14.35 13.86
CA GLU A 99 3.67 13.36 14.48
C GLU A 99 2.79 13.94 15.60
N GLN A 100 2.97 15.20 16.02
CA GLN A 100 2.19 15.76 17.13
C GLN A 100 0.69 15.88 16.81
N GLU A 101 -0.05 14.81 17.08
CA GLU A 101 -1.51 14.77 17.21
C GLU A 101 -1.87 14.84 18.70
N LEU A 102 -2.91 15.63 18.99
CA LEU A 102 -3.39 15.96 20.34
C LEU A 102 -3.78 14.70 21.13
N VAL A 103 -3.36 14.64 22.40
CA VAL A 103 -4.13 13.95 23.44
C VAL A 103 -5.14 14.96 23.97
N ASP A 104 -6.40 14.85 23.56
CA ASP A 104 -7.50 15.57 24.20
C ASP A 104 -7.67 15.02 25.62
N ASN A 105 -7.02 15.64 26.60
CA ASN A 105 -7.36 15.44 28.01
C ASN A 105 -8.61 16.27 28.34
N SER A 106 -9.78 15.87 27.82
CA SER A 106 -11.08 16.40 28.26
C SER A 106 -11.92 15.36 29.00
N ASN A 107 -11.28 14.58 29.87
CA ASN A 107 -11.95 13.81 30.93
C ASN A 107 -11.63 14.42 32.31
N THR A 108 -11.92 15.71 32.48
CA THR A 108 -12.18 16.29 33.80
C THR A 108 -13.55 16.93 33.76
N SER A 109 -14.54 16.16 34.17
CA SER A 109 -15.86 16.64 34.56
C SER A 109 -15.72 17.62 35.71
N THR A 110 -15.79 18.92 35.44
CA THR A 110 -16.24 19.91 36.42
C THR A 110 -16.97 21.05 35.72
N ASN A 111 -18.24 21.19 36.07
CA ASN A 111 -19.16 22.26 35.73
C ASN A 111 -18.51 23.65 35.72
N LEU A 112 -18.63 24.43 34.64
CA LEU A 112 -19.19 25.78 34.72
C LEU A 112 -19.56 26.35 33.34
N SER A 113 -20.62 27.13 33.39
CA SER A 113 -21.40 27.82 32.37
C SER A 113 -20.64 28.76 31.41
N THR A 114 -21.16 28.80 30.18
CA THR A 114 -21.32 29.99 29.30
C THR A 114 -20.13 30.95 29.20
N ASN A 115 -19.36 30.82 28.11
CA ASN A 115 -18.86 31.94 27.29
C ASN A 115 -18.30 31.38 25.97
N THR A 116 -18.89 31.79 24.85
CA THR A 116 -18.70 31.20 23.50
C THR A 116 -17.51 31.72 22.71
N ASP A 117 -16.59 32.50 23.28
CA ASP A 117 -15.55 33.19 22.48
C ASP A 117 -14.08 32.84 22.83
N THR A 118 -13.80 31.90 23.74
CA THR A 118 -12.41 31.55 24.13
C THR A 118 -11.98 30.12 23.79
N LEU A 119 -12.92 29.24 23.42
CA LEU A 119 -12.65 27.82 23.17
C LEU A 119 -12.05 27.56 21.76
N SER A 120 -12.22 28.50 20.84
CA SER A 120 -11.57 28.48 19.52
C SER A 120 -10.05 28.74 19.60
N SER A 121 -9.60 29.48 20.62
CA SER A 121 -8.22 29.94 20.74
C SER A 121 -7.25 28.87 21.26
N HIS A 122 -7.73 27.93 22.08
CA HIS A 122 -6.88 26.88 22.67
C HIS A 122 -6.65 25.67 21.75
N ILE A 123 -7.61 25.33 20.89
CA ILE A 123 -7.46 24.25 19.89
C ILE A 123 -6.49 24.66 18.77
N ILE A 124 -6.28 25.96 18.59
CA ILE A 124 -5.39 26.53 17.57
C ILE A 124 -3.92 26.58 18.02
N PHE A 125 -3.58 26.35 19.29
CA PHE A 125 -2.27 26.73 19.85
C PHE A 125 -1.16 25.66 19.83
N ILE A 126 -1.42 24.41 19.44
CA ILE A 126 -0.40 23.31 19.50
C ILE A 126 -0.32 22.54 18.17
N ILE A 127 -0.43 23.23 17.03
CA ILE A 127 -0.30 22.64 15.69
C ILE A 127 0.56 23.58 14.88
N ILE A 128 1.84 23.26 14.69
CA ILE A 128 2.79 24.22 14.15
C ILE A 128 3.72 23.60 13.11
N PRO A 129 4.30 22.40 13.23
CA PRO A 129 5.02 21.78 12.11
C PRO A 129 4.06 21.37 11.01
N SER A 130 2.97 20.68 11.40
CA SER A 130 1.85 20.36 10.53
C SER A 130 1.18 21.62 10.00
N TYR A 131 1.03 22.69 10.80
CA TYR A 131 0.46 23.97 10.36
C TYR A 131 1.39 24.80 9.47
N ILE A 132 2.71 24.79 9.67
CA ILE A 132 3.71 25.45 8.83
C ILE A 132 3.76 24.77 7.46
N PHE A 133 3.71 23.44 7.44
CA PHE A 133 3.65 22.69 6.18
C PHE A 133 2.24 22.73 5.52
N LEU A 134 1.15 22.78 6.31
CA LEU A 134 -0.23 23.01 5.82
C LEU A 134 -0.40 24.41 5.23
N ASN A 135 0.23 25.43 5.82
CA ASN A 135 0.13 26.81 5.35
C ASN A 135 0.98 26.99 4.09
N ALA A 136 0.33 26.62 3.01
CA ALA A 136 0.83 26.62 1.66
C ALA A 136 1.12 28.01 1.06
N TYR A 137 1.32 29.04 1.90
CA TYR A 137 1.92 30.33 1.54
C TYR A 137 3.46 30.29 1.65
N ILE A 138 4.02 29.32 2.36
CA ILE A 138 5.45 29.26 2.66
C ILE A 138 6.23 28.46 1.59
N PHE A 139 5.63 27.43 1.00
CA PHE A 139 6.28 26.56 0.00
C PHE A 139 5.81 26.89 -1.42
N CYS A 140 6.75 27.17 -2.31
CA CYS A 140 6.53 27.33 -3.73
C CYS A 140 6.51 25.96 -4.45
N MET A 141 6.01 25.93 -5.69
CA MET A 141 6.03 24.72 -6.52
C MET A 141 7.46 24.18 -6.75
N GLN A 142 8.46 25.08 -6.77
CA GLN A 142 9.88 24.70 -6.87
C GLN A 142 10.36 23.93 -5.63
N ASP A 143 9.91 24.33 -4.44
CA ASP A 143 10.26 23.64 -3.19
C ASP A 143 9.68 22.22 -3.16
N PHE A 144 8.42 22.05 -3.61
CA PHE A 144 7.82 20.71 -3.73
C PHE A 144 8.56 19.81 -4.71
N HIS A 145 9.02 20.35 -5.83
CA HIS A 145 9.82 19.60 -6.79
C HIS A 145 11.17 19.18 -6.21
N PHE A 146 11.86 20.08 -5.49
CA PHE A 146 13.10 19.77 -4.79
C PHE A 146 12.91 18.64 -3.76
N ILE A 147 11.85 18.70 -2.95
CA ILE A 147 11.53 17.66 -1.97
C ILE A 147 11.27 16.32 -2.67
N LEU A 148 10.45 16.33 -3.72
CA LEU A 148 10.10 15.12 -4.47
C LEU A 148 11.32 14.48 -5.14
N GLN A 149 12.19 15.28 -5.75
CA GLN A 149 13.44 14.81 -6.34
C GLN A 149 14.40 14.26 -5.29
N GLY A 150 14.54 14.93 -4.14
CA GLY A 150 15.37 14.46 -3.03
C GLY A 150 14.92 13.11 -2.50
N ILE A 151 13.63 12.98 -2.18
CA ILE A 151 13.03 11.71 -1.73
C ILE A 151 13.16 10.63 -2.82
N GLY A 152 12.88 10.97 -4.09
CA GLY A 152 13.00 10.06 -5.21
C GLY A 152 14.42 9.54 -5.42
N ARG A 153 15.43 10.42 -5.35
CA ARG A 153 16.85 10.04 -5.45
C ARG A 153 17.24 9.04 -4.36
N LEU A 154 16.82 9.30 -3.12
CA LEU A 154 17.14 8.44 -1.99
C LEU A 154 16.40 7.09 -2.08
N LEU A 155 15.11 7.07 -2.44
CA LEU A 155 14.35 5.82 -2.59
C LEU A 155 14.85 4.97 -3.76
N ASN A 156 15.33 5.59 -4.85
CA ASN A 156 15.88 4.87 -6.01
C ASN A 156 17.33 4.37 -5.80
N ASN A 157 18.00 4.76 -4.71
CA ASN A 157 19.36 4.35 -4.41
C ASN A 157 19.66 2.84 -4.58
N PRO A 158 18.86 1.89 -4.05
CA PRO A 158 19.11 0.46 -4.26
C PRO A 158 18.85 -0.03 -5.69
N LEU A 159 18.15 0.77 -6.52
CA LEU A 159 17.82 0.42 -7.89
C LEU A 159 18.89 0.87 -8.90
N LEU A 160 19.83 1.71 -8.47
CA LEU A 160 20.92 2.18 -9.32
C LEU A 160 21.82 1.01 -9.72
N GLN A 161 21.81 0.68 -11.01
CA GLN A 161 22.71 -0.32 -11.57
C GLN A 161 24.08 0.32 -11.86
N THR A 162 25.11 -0.31 -11.33
CA THR A 162 26.51 0.02 -11.62
C THR A 162 27.20 -1.21 -12.17
N TYR A 163 28.22 -1.00 -13.01
CA TYR A 163 29.00 -2.10 -13.59
C TYR A 163 29.70 -2.96 -12.54
N LEU A 164 30.05 -2.36 -11.40
CA LEU A 164 30.76 -3.00 -10.32
C LEU A 164 29.78 -3.41 -9.20
N PRO A 165 29.83 -4.67 -8.71
CA PRO A 165 28.95 -5.10 -7.64
C PRO A 165 29.28 -4.34 -6.35
N HIS A 166 28.24 -3.90 -5.64
CA HIS A 166 28.36 -3.20 -4.36
C HIS A 166 29.21 -1.92 -4.40
N SER A 167 29.36 -1.28 -5.57
CA SER A 167 30.17 -0.07 -5.69
C SER A 167 29.51 1.19 -5.10
N CYS A 168 28.19 1.21 -4.96
CA CYS A 168 27.46 2.35 -4.39
C CYS A 168 27.00 2.06 -2.96
N LYS A 169 27.03 3.10 -2.12
CA LYS A 169 26.48 3.04 -0.77
C LYS A 169 24.98 2.78 -0.85
N LYS A 170 24.49 1.82 -0.07
CA LYS A 170 23.06 1.59 0.14
C LYS A 170 22.60 2.34 1.38
N ILE A 171 21.57 3.17 1.25
CA ILE A 171 20.97 3.86 2.40
C ILE A 171 20.25 2.85 3.30
N GLN A 172 20.23 3.13 4.60
CA GLN A 172 19.56 2.27 5.59
C GLN A 172 18.22 2.83 6.06
N PHE A 173 18.04 4.15 6.00
CA PHE A 173 16.86 4.88 6.50
C PHE A 173 15.69 4.97 5.49
N HIS A 174 15.49 3.94 4.67
CA HIS A 174 14.45 3.94 3.64
C HIS A 174 13.02 3.83 4.22
N GLN A 175 12.86 3.22 5.40
CA GLN A 175 11.55 3.07 6.04
C GLN A 175 11.05 4.43 6.53
N GLU A 176 11.95 5.21 7.12
CA GLU A 176 11.77 6.57 7.59
C GLU A 176 11.43 7.50 6.42
N LEU A 177 12.10 7.34 5.26
CA LEU A 177 11.77 8.11 4.05
C LEU A 177 10.34 7.85 3.56
N LEU A 178 9.87 6.60 3.62
CA LEU A 178 8.51 6.25 3.24
C LEU A 178 7.49 6.86 4.22
N VAL A 179 7.78 6.81 5.53
CA VAL A 179 6.94 7.47 6.54
C VAL A 179 6.88 8.98 6.33
N LEU A 180 8.02 9.62 6.06
CA LEU A 180 8.06 11.05 5.73
C LEU A 180 7.23 11.35 4.48
N PHE A 181 7.44 10.60 3.39
CA PHE A 181 6.70 10.81 2.15
C PHE A 181 5.18 10.70 2.36
N TRP A 182 4.75 9.66 3.08
CA TRP A 182 3.35 9.47 3.44
C TRP A 182 2.80 10.67 4.23
N LYS A 183 3.49 11.11 5.30
CA LYS A 183 3.09 12.27 6.10
C LYS A 183 2.99 13.55 5.26
N LEU A 184 3.96 13.81 4.37
CA LEU A 184 3.93 15.00 3.51
C LEU A 184 2.73 14.97 2.55
N CYS A 185 2.39 13.81 1.99
CA CYS A 185 1.23 13.64 1.12
C CYS A 185 -0.10 13.76 1.89
N ASP A 186 -0.17 13.23 3.10
CA ASP A 186 -1.39 13.25 3.90
C ASP A 186 -1.70 14.66 4.43
N LEU A 187 -0.69 15.32 5.01
CA LEU A 187 -0.78 16.66 5.60
C LEU A 187 -1.00 17.76 4.55
N ASN A 188 -0.31 17.71 3.40
CA ASN A 188 -0.37 18.79 2.41
C ASN A 188 -0.94 18.34 1.07
N LYS A 189 -2.22 18.63 0.84
CA LYS A 189 -2.91 18.32 -0.42
C LYS A 189 -2.30 19.03 -1.64
N LYS A 190 -1.62 20.18 -1.49
CA LYS A 190 -0.89 20.82 -2.62
C LYS A 190 0.37 20.04 -2.99
N PHE A 191 1.08 19.50 -2.01
CA PHE A 191 2.21 18.60 -2.27
C PHE A 191 1.73 17.33 -2.97
N LEU A 192 0.66 16.69 -2.47
CA LEU A 192 0.03 15.54 -3.13
C LEU A 192 -0.37 15.87 -4.58
N PHE A 193 -0.99 17.03 -4.83
CA PHE A 193 -1.31 17.47 -6.18
C PHE A 193 -0.04 17.67 -7.04
N CYS A 194 1.04 18.22 -6.49
CA CYS A 194 2.31 18.37 -7.18
C CYS A 194 2.90 17.01 -7.61
N VAL A 195 2.92 16.04 -6.70
CA VAL A 195 3.35 14.65 -6.97
C VAL A 195 2.55 14.05 -8.12
N LEU A 196 1.23 14.25 -8.12
CA LEU A 196 0.32 13.68 -9.12
C LEU A 196 0.28 14.43 -10.45
N LYS A 197 0.74 15.69 -10.48
CA LYS A 197 0.71 16.54 -11.68
C LYS A 197 1.72 16.07 -12.72
N SER A 198 2.93 15.70 -12.31
CA SER A 198 4.00 15.21 -13.18
C SER A 198 4.00 13.67 -13.28
N SER A 199 4.89 13.11 -14.10
CA SER A 199 5.13 11.66 -14.10
C SER A 199 6.08 11.21 -12.99
N ASP A 200 6.55 12.14 -12.16
CA ASP A 200 7.56 11.89 -11.12
C ASP A 200 7.01 10.98 -10.01
N VAL A 201 5.68 10.88 -9.86
CA VAL A 201 5.05 9.87 -9.00
C VAL A 201 5.47 8.44 -9.35
N LEU A 202 5.78 8.16 -10.63
CA LEU A 202 6.23 6.84 -11.06
C LEU A 202 7.65 6.55 -10.55
N ASP A 203 8.50 7.57 -10.46
CA ASP A 203 9.85 7.46 -9.90
C ASP A 203 9.83 7.19 -8.39
N ILE A 204 8.72 7.48 -7.70
CA ILE A 204 8.47 7.08 -6.31
C ILE A 204 7.78 5.70 -6.23
N MET A 205 6.85 5.42 -7.14
CA MET A 205 6.11 4.16 -7.14
C MET A 205 7.03 2.95 -7.36
N VAL A 206 7.97 3.03 -8.30
CA VAL A 206 8.86 1.91 -8.64
C VAL A 206 9.70 1.44 -7.43
N PRO A 207 10.39 2.30 -6.67
CA PRO A 207 11.10 1.86 -5.47
C PRO A 207 10.17 1.39 -4.36
N ILE A 208 8.95 1.93 -4.23
CA ILE A 208 7.96 1.35 -3.29
C ILE A 208 7.68 -0.11 -3.65
N LEU A 209 7.36 -0.40 -4.92
CA LEU A 209 7.10 -1.76 -5.39
C LEU A 209 8.32 -2.69 -5.24
N PHE A 210 9.54 -2.15 -5.39
CA PHE A 210 10.78 -2.88 -5.08
C PHE A 210 10.81 -3.33 -3.61
N TYR A 211 10.63 -2.39 -2.68
CA TYR A 211 10.68 -2.68 -1.25
C TYR A 211 9.55 -3.63 -0.81
N LEU A 212 8.35 -3.48 -1.38
CA LEU A 212 7.25 -4.42 -1.14
C LEU A 212 7.63 -5.84 -1.59
N THR A 213 8.27 -5.96 -2.75
CA THR A 213 8.70 -7.24 -3.30
C THR A 213 9.79 -7.87 -2.44
N ASP A 214 10.79 -7.11 -1.99
CA ASP A 214 11.87 -7.60 -1.11
C ASP A 214 11.36 -7.99 0.29
N ALA A 215 10.41 -7.23 0.84
CA ALA A 215 9.87 -7.46 2.18
C ALA A 215 8.85 -8.61 2.26
N ARG A 216 8.25 -9.04 1.14
CA ARG A 216 7.08 -9.94 1.11
C ARG A 216 7.25 -11.27 1.86
N ALA A 217 8.46 -11.83 1.88
CA ALA A 217 8.74 -13.12 2.50
C ALA A 217 9.18 -13.01 3.97
N ASN A 218 9.50 -11.79 4.43
CA ASN A 218 10.14 -11.55 5.72
C ASN A 218 9.12 -11.06 6.76
N GLN A 219 8.81 -11.89 7.76
CA GLN A 219 7.86 -11.54 8.82
C GLN A 219 8.25 -10.26 9.58
N SER A 220 9.54 -10.01 9.80
CA SER A 220 10.04 -8.82 10.50
C SER A 220 9.84 -7.52 9.71
N ARG A 221 9.62 -7.60 8.39
CA ARG A 221 9.46 -6.44 7.49
C ARG A 221 8.01 -6.22 7.07
N VAL A 222 7.04 -6.82 7.76
CA VAL A 222 5.61 -6.63 7.47
C VAL A 222 5.19 -5.15 7.60
N GLY A 223 5.75 -4.41 8.56
CA GLY A 223 5.50 -2.97 8.70
C GLY A 223 5.94 -2.16 7.48
N LEU A 224 7.06 -2.53 6.82
CA LEU A 224 7.50 -1.94 5.56
C LEU A 224 6.51 -2.20 4.42
N VAL A 225 5.89 -3.38 4.41
CA VAL A 225 4.81 -3.69 3.45
C VAL A 225 3.61 -2.78 3.69
N HIS A 226 3.18 -2.60 4.95
CA HIS A 226 2.03 -1.76 5.29
C HIS A 226 2.23 -0.29 4.88
N ILE A 227 3.37 0.32 5.20
CA ILE A 227 3.62 1.73 4.82
C ILE A 227 3.60 1.92 3.30
N GLY A 228 4.25 1.02 2.54
CA GLY A 228 4.23 1.09 1.08
C GLY A 228 2.81 0.92 0.52
N MET A 229 2.02 0.03 1.12
CA MET A 229 0.62 -0.15 0.75
C MET A 229 -0.26 1.07 1.05
N PHE A 230 -0.09 1.73 2.20
CA PHE A 230 -0.84 2.94 2.52
C PHE A 230 -0.51 4.11 1.60
N ILE A 231 0.76 4.25 1.21
CA ILE A 231 1.15 5.24 0.20
C ILE A 231 0.45 4.95 -1.13
N LEU A 232 0.48 3.70 -1.60
CA LEU A 232 -0.19 3.34 -2.86
C LEU A 232 -1.70 3.49 -2.78
N LEU A 233 -2.33 3.19 -1.63
CA LEU A 233 -3.75 3.42 -1.39
C LEU A 233 -4.09 4.91 -1.48
N LEU A 234 -3.33 5.76 -0.81
CA LEU A 234 -3.49 7.22 -0.85
C LEU A 234 -3.37 7.75 -2.29
N LEU A 235 -2.35 7.32 -3.03
CA LEU A 235 -2.15 7.74 -4.43
C LEU A 235 -3.24 7.21 -5.36
N SER A 236 -3.71 5.97 -5.16
CA SER A 236 -4.75 5.35 -5.98
C SER A 236 -6.10 6.04 -5.89
N GLY A 237 -6.37 6.77 -4.79
CA GLY A 237 -7.59 7.55 -4.61
C GLY A 237 -7.73 8.73 -5.58
N GLU A 238 -6.67 9.06 -6.35
CA GLU A 238 -6.65 10.19 -7.27
C GLU A 238 -6.57 9.74 -8.74
N ARG A 239 -7.47 10.27 -9.57
CA ARG A 239 -7.57 9.92 -11.00
C ARG A 239 -6.25 10.07 -11.76
N ASN A 240 -5.49 11.12 -11.46
CA ASN A 240 -4.22 11.41 -12.13
C ASN A 240 -3.22 10.26 -11.97
N PHE A 241 -3.19 9.59 -10.81
CA PHE A 241 -2.33 8.43 -10.60
C PHE A 241 -2.67 7.29 -11.57
N GLY A 242 -3.95 6.89 -11.62
CA GLY A 242 -4.41 5.83 -12.52
C GLY A 242 -4.12 6.12 -14.00
N VAL A 243 -4.27 7.38 -14.43
CA VAL A 243 -3.93 7.79 -15.80
C VAL A 243 -2.43 7.68 -16.06
N ARG A 244 -1.58 8.09 -15.12
CA ARG A 244 -0.11 8.06 -15.25
C ARG A 244 0.46 6.65 -15.31
N LEU A 245 -0.22 5.65 -14.73
CA LEU A 245 0.22 4.25 -14.77
C LEU A 245 0.31 3.68 -16.20
N ASN A 246 -0.37 4.29 -17.18
CA ASN A 246 -0.29 3.87 -18.59
C ASN A 246 1.05 4.21 -19.27
N LYS A 247 1.95 4.94 -18.60
CA LYS A 247 3.29 5.22 -19.16
C LYS A 247 4.04 3.89 -19.34
N PRO A 248 4.73 3.67 -20.48
CA PRO A 248 5.51 2.46 -20.69
C PRO A 248 6.61 2.32 -19.64
N TYR A 249 6.83 1.09 -19.18
CA TYR A 249 7.85 0.73 -18.21
C TYR A 249 9.07 0.15 -18.94
N PHE A 250 10.18 0.89 -18.92
CA PHE A 250 11.43 0.49 -19.57
C PHE A 250 12.55 0.10 -18.58
N VAL A 251 12.38 0.47 -17.31
CA VAL A 251 13.45 0.32 -16.31
C VAL A 251 13.60 -1.16 -15.96
N ARG A 252 14.79 -1.73 -16.17
CA ARG A 252 15.08 -3.09 -15.72
C ARG A 252 15.56 -3.06 -14.28
N VAL A 253 14.63 -2.98 -13.34
CA VAL A 253 14.95 -3.08 -11.92
C VAL A 253 15.27 -4.54 -11.58
N PRO A 254 16.30 -4.84 -10.75
CA PRO A 254 16.58 -6.20 -10.28
C PRO A 254 15.54 -6.67 -9.25
N MET A 255 14.27 -6.70 -9.66
CA MET A 255 13.19 -7.30 -8.91
C MET A 255 13.11 -8.77 -9.27
N ASP A 256 12.80 -9.60 -8.28
CA ASP A 256 12.41 -10.99 -8.52
C ASP A 256 11.01 -11.00 -9.15
N ILE A 257 10.92 -10.70 -10.44
CA ILE A 257 9.72 -10.76 -11.28
C ILE A 257 10.12 -11.24 -12.68
N SER A 258 9.22 -11.94 -13.36
CA SER A 258 9.44 -12.32 -14.75
C SER A 258 9.56 -11.07 -15.62
N VAL A 259 10.54 -11.03 -16.52
CA VAL A 259 10.68 -9.92 -17.48
C VAL A 259 9.39 -9.83 -18.31
N PHE A 260 8.80 -8.64 -18.36
CA PHE A 260 7.64 -8.34 -19.18
C PHE A 260 7.83 -7.00 -19.89
N ALA A 261 7.15 -6.85 -21.02
CA ALA A 261 7.01 -5.58 -21.73
C ALA A 261 5.60 -5.05 -21.46
N GLY A 262 5.50 -3.86 -20.88
CA GLY A 262 4.21 -3.29 -20.48
C GLY A 262 4.35 -1.89 -19.90
N THR A 263 3.32 -1.51 -19.16
CA THR A 263 3.16 -0.22 -18.50
C THR A 263 3.49 -0.31 -17.01
N HIS A 264 3.48 0.83 -16.32
CA HIS A 264 3.60 0.86 -14.86
C HIS A 264 2.40 0.21 -14.17
N ALA A 265 1.22 0.19 -14.81
CA ALA A 265 0.06 -0.57 -14.33
C ALA A 265 0.33 -2.07 -14.31
N ASP A 266 0.99 -2.59 -15.35
CA ASP A 266 1.38 -4.00 -15.43
C ASP A 266 2.35 -4.38 -14.31
N LEU A 267 3.34 -3.51 -14.03
CA LEU A 267 4.26 -3.69 -12.91
C LEU A 267 3.52 -3.80 -11.58
N LEU A 268 2.59 -2.87 -11.33
CA LEU A 268 1.77 -2.85 -10.11
C LEU A 268 1.01 -4.17 -9.93
N ILE A 269 0.31 -4.62 -10.98
CA ILE A 269 -0.50 -5.86 -10.95
C ILE A 269 0.39 -7.08 -10.74
N VAL A 270 1.53 -7.17 -11.44
CA VAL A 270 2.46 -8.30 -11.33
C VAL A 270 3.05 -8.38 -9.92
N VAL A 271 3.46 -7.25 -9.33
CA VAL A 271 3.98 -7.20 -7.97
C VAL A 271 2.90 -7.57 -6.95
N PHE A 272 1.69 -7.04 -7.08
CA PHE A 272 0.58 -7.36 -6.17
C PHE A 272 0.18 -8.83 -6.27
N HIS A 273 0.10 -9.38 -7.48
CA HIS A 273 -0.09 -10.83 -7.67
C HIS A 273 1.00 -11.62 -6.94
N LYS A 274 2.27 -11.23 -7.08
CA LYS A 274 3.38 -11.93 -6.43
C LYS A 274 3.32 -11.84 -4.91
N ILE A 275 2.92 -10.70 -4.34
CA ILE A 275 2.71 -10.53 -2.90
C ILE A 275 1.57 -11.43 -2.40
N ILE A 276 0.46 -11.51 -3.14
CA ILE A 276 -0.68 -12.36 -2.78
C ILE A 276 -0.31 -13.84 -2.85
N THR A 277 0.36 -14.26 -3.91
CA THR A 277 0.61 -15.68 -4.19
C THR A 277 1.83 -16.25 -3.47
N SER A 278 2.87 -15.45 -3.23
CA SER A 278 4.14 -15.89 -2.64
C SER A 278 4.51 -15.17 -1.33
N GLY A 279 3.64 -14.30 -0.83
CA GLY A 279 3.87 -13.56 0.40
C GLY A 279 3.69 -14.39 1.67
N HIS A 280 4.25 -13.90 2.77
CA HIS A 280 4.05 -14.47 4.10
C HIS A 280 2.55 -14.43 4.50
N PRO A 281 2.01 -15.45 5.20
CA PRO A 281 0.57 -15.51 5.56
C PRO A 281 0.09 -14.34 6.41
N ARG A 282 0.96 -13.68 7.18
CA ARG A 282 0.61 -12.42 7.89
C ARG A 282 0.23 -11.26 6.96
N LEU A 283 0.47 -11.37 5.66
CA LEU A 283 0.04 -10.38 4.66
C LEU A 283 -1.40 -10.60 4.18
N GLN A 284 -2.05 -11.71 4.54
CA GLN A 284 -3.43 -12.00 4.12
C GLN A 284 -4.43 -10.87 4.46
N PRO A 285 -4.37 -10.20 5.62
CA PRO A 285 -5.23 -9.04 5.90
C PRO A 285 -5.03 -7.84 4.95
N LEU A 286 -3.94 -7.81 4.19
CA LEU A 286 -3.65 -6.74 3.22
C LEU A 286 -4.25 -7.02 1.83
N TYR A 287 -4.81 -8.20 1.57
CA TYR A 287 -5.33 -8.55 0.25
C TYR A 287 -6.46 -7.62 -0.18
N ASP A 288 -7.33 -7.24 0.76
CA ASP A 288 -8.40 -6.26 0.50
C ASP A 288 -7.83 -4.90 0.08
N CYS A 289 -6.76 -4.45 0.73
CA CYS A 289 -6.10 -3.18 0.41
C CYS A 289 -5.40 -3.23 -0.97
N LEU A 290 -4.67 -4.32 -1.25
CA LEU A 290 -4.03 -4.56 -2.54
C LEU A 290 -5.06 -4.54 -3.69
N LEU A 291 -6.18 -5.27 -3.53
CA LEU A 291 -7.23 -5.29 -4.53
C LEU A 291 -7.97 -3.96 -4.62
N THR A 292 -8.18 -3.26 -3.51
CA THR A 292 -8.80 -1.91 -3.51
C THR A 292 -8.01 -0.93 -4.36
N ILE A 293 -6.67 -0.94 -4.28
CA ILE A 293 -5.81 -0.12 -5.13
C ILE A 293 -6.00 -0.47 -6.61
N ILE A 294 -6.06 -1.76 -6.96
CA ILE A 294 -6.29 -2.20 -8.35
C ILE A 294 -7.67 -1.73 -8.82
N VAL A 295 -8.70 -1.84 -7.97
CA VAL A 295 -10.06 -1.38 -8.28
C VAL A 295 -10.07 0.12 -8.55
N ASN A 296 -9.44 0.93 -7.70
CA ASN A 296 -9.37 2.38 -7.87
C ASN A 296 -8.73 2.81 -9.20
N VAL A 297 -7.69 2.09 -9.65
CA VAL A 297 -6.99 2.44 -10.91
C VAL A 297 -7.62 1.81 -12.15
N SER A 298 -8.39 0.72 -11.99
CA SER A 298 -8.94 -0.09 -13.09
C SER A 298 -9.74 0.67 -14.17
N PRO A 299 -10.54 1.72 -13.87
CA PRO A 299 -11.27 2.47 -14.90
C PRO A 299 -10.36 3.27 -15.85
N TYR A 300 -9.08 3.44 -15.49
CA TYR A 300 -8.12 4.28 -16.19
C TYR A 300 -7.05 3.47 -16.94
N LEU A 301 -7.04 2.14 -16.81
CA LEU A 301 -6.03 1.27 -17.41
C LEU A 301 -6.34 1.04 -18.88
N LYS A 302 -5.54 1.60 -19.79
CA LYS A 302 -5.81 1.60 -21.23
C LYS A 302 -5.33 0.35 -21.94
N SER A 303 -4.18 -0.19 -21.54
CA SER A 303 -3.53 -1.26 -22.30
C SER A 303 -2.78 -2.22 -21.38
N LEU A 304 -3.51 -3.19 -20.81
CA LEU A 304 -2.90 -4.26 -20.03
C LEU A 304 -2.17 -5.25 -20.92
N SER A 305 -0.96 -5.62 -20.49
CA SER A 305 -0.20 -6.72 -21.06
C SER A 305 -0.93 -8.05 -20.85
N MET A 306 -0.65 -9.02 -21.73
CA MET A 306 -1.15 -10.39 -21.58
C MET A 306 -0.70 -11.02 -20.26
N VAL A 307 0.48 -10.65 -19.74
CA VAL A 307 1.00 -11.14 -18.46
C VAL A 307 0.12 -10.64 -17.31
N ALA A 308 -0.09 -9.33 -17.19
CA ALA A 308 -0.90 -8.76 -16.12
C ALA A 308 -2.37 -9.22 -16.17
N ALA A 309 -2.95 -9.30 -17.37
CA ALA A 309 -4.30 -9.85 -17.58
C ALA A 309 -4.43 -11.29 -17.04
N ASN A 310 -3.48 -12.16 -17.37
CA ASN A 310 -3.47 -13.53 -16.87
C ASN A 310 -3.22 -13.60 -15.36
N LYS A 311 -2.43 -12.68 -14.78
CA LYS A 311 -2.25 -12.59 -13.32
C LYS A 311 -3.57 -12.25 -12.61
N LEU A 312 -4.34 -11.29 -13.10
CA LEU A 312 -5.66 -10.97 -12.53
C LEU A 312 -6.63 -12.15 -12.62
N LEU A 313 -6.69 -12.82 -13.76
CA LEU A 313 -7.54 -14.00 -13.95
C LEU A 313 -7.10 -15.18 -13.06
N HIS A 314 -5.80 -15.34 -12.83
CA HIS A 314 -5.28 -16.32 -11.89
C HIS A 314 -5.70 -16.02 -10.44
N LEU A 315 -5.69 -14.75 -10.02
CA LEU A 315 -6.21 -14.39 -8.70
C LEU A 315 -7.69 -14.73 -8.58
N LEU A 316 -8.49 -14.44 -9.63
CA LEU A 316 -9.91 -14.79 -9.62
C LEU A 316 -10.11 -16.29 -9.51
N GLU A 317 -9.34 -17.08 -10.26
CA GLU A 317 -9.40 -18.54 -10.22
C GLU A 317 -9.10 -19.10 -8.82
N VAL A 318 -8.07 -18.57 -8.15
CA VAL A 318 -7.74 -19.00 -6.79
C VAL A 318 -8.81 -18.56 -5.78
N PHE A 319 -9.25 -17.30 -5.82
CA PHE A 319 -10.20 -16.78 -4.84
C PHE A 319 -11.64 -17.27 -5.03
N SER A 320 -12.01 -17.66 -6.25
CA SER A 320 -13.31 -18.29 -6.53
C SER A 320 -13.33 -19.79 -6.29
N SER A 321 -12.19 -20.41 -5.96
CA SER A 321 -12.15 -21.82 -5.63
C SER A 321 -13.07 -22.10 -4.42
N PRO A 322 -13.97 -23.11 -4.49
CA PRO A 322 -14.96 -23.34 -3.44
C PRO A 322 -14.36 -23.50 -2.05
N TRP A 323 -13.19 -24.16 -1.95
CA TRP A 323 -12.48 -24.29 -0.68
C TRP A 323 -12.08 -22.90 -0.13
N PHE A 324 -11.44 -22.03 -0.91
CA PHE A 324 -10.99 -20.72 -0.42
C PHE A 324 -12.19 -19.86 -0.04
N LEU A 325 -13.18 -19.83 -0.93
CA LEU A 325 -14.35 -18.98 -0.83
C LEU A 325 -15.15 -19.26 0.44
N PHE A 326 -15.29 -20.54 0.81
CA PHE A 326 -16.04 -20.96 2.00
C PHE A 326 -15.18 -21.10 3.27
N CYS A 327 -13.85 -20.96 3.20
CA CYS A 327 -12.99 -21.01 4.39
C CYS A 327 -13.22 -19.84 5.36
N SER A 328 -13.61 -18.67 4.85
CA SER A 328 -13.89 -17.48 5.67
C SER A 328 -15.06 -16.71 5.07
N PRO A 329 -15.98 -16.20 5.90
CA PRO A 329 -17.13 -15.44 5.43
C PRO A 329 -16.73 -14.13 4.73
N VAL A 330 -15.49 -13.65 4.93
CA VAL A 330 -15.00 -12.39 4.33
C VAL A 330 -14.37 -12.62 2.95
N ASN A 331 -13.97 -13.85 2.63
CA ASN A 331 -13.20 -14.13 1.41
C ASN A 331 -13.97 -13.81 0.12
N HIS A 332 -15.30 -13.79 0.17
CA HIS A 332 -16.11 -13.38 -0.98
C HIS A 332 -15.81 -11.95 -1.42
N HIS A 333 -15.41 -11.04 -0.52
CA HIS A 333 -15.11 -9.65 -0.86
C HIS A 333 -13.96 -9.53 -1.87
N LEU A 334 -12.97 -10.43 -1.80
CA LEU A 334 -11.86 -10.49 -2.77
C LEU A 334 -12.35 -10.78 -4.19
N VAL A 335 -13.36 -11.64 -4.31
CA VAL A 335 -14.01 -11.95 -5.60
C VAL A 335 -14.79 -10.73 -6.10
N PHE A 336 -15.51 -10.02 -5.23
CA PHE A 336 -16.19 -8.78 -5.59
C PHE A 336 -15.23 -7.73 -6.16
N PHE A 337 -14.10 -7.49 -5.50
CA PHE A 337 -13.09 -6.55 -6.00
C PHE A 337 -12.57 -6.95 -7.39
N LEU A 338 -12.24 -8.23 -7.61
CA LEU A 338 -11.75 -8.67 -8.93
C LEU A 338 -12.82 -8.55 -10.02
N LEU A 339 -14.08 -8.89 -9.73
CA LEU A 339 -15.17 -8.70 -10.69
C LEU A 339 -15.39 -7.22 -11.00
N GLU A 340 -15.28 -6.33 -10.01
CA GLU A 340 -15.34 -4.88 -10.21
C GLU A 340 -14.18 -4.39 -11.09
N VAL A 341 -12.95 -4.89 -10.90
CA VAL A 341 -11.81 -4.60 -11.79
C VAL A 341 -12.13 -4.99 -13.24
N PHE A 342 -12.64 -6.20 -13.47
CA PHE A 342 -12.97 -6.64 -14.82
C PHE A 342 -14.09 -5.80 -15.43
N ASN A 343 -15.14 -5.50 -14.67
CA ASN A 343 -16.24 -4.66 -15.14
C ASN A 343 -15.78 -3.24 -15.47
N ASN A 344 -14.97 -2.61 -14.62
CA ASN A 344 -14.40 -1.29 -14.87
C ASN A 344 -13.62 -1.27 -16.18
N ILE A 345 -12.74 -2.25 -16.41
CA ILE A 345 -11.92 -2.30 -17.63
C ILE A 345 -12.80 -2.55 -18.86
N ILE A 346 -13.76 -3.48 -18.78
CA ILE A 346 -14.68 -3.79 -19.89
C ILE A 346 -15.57 -2.59 -20.23
N GLN A 347 -16.05 -1.84 -19.24
CA GLN A 347 -16.99 -0.73 -19.47
C GLN A 347 -16.28 0.55 -19.92
N TYR A 348 -15.10 0.86 -19.37
CA TYR A 348 -14.44 2.15 -19.57
C TYR A 348 -13.25 2.12 -20.51
N GLN A 349 -12.55 0.98 -20.63
CA GLN A 349 -11.28 0.87 -21.37
C GLN A 349 -11.24 -0.37 -22.28
N PHE A 350 -12.38 -0.80 -22.82
CA PHE A 350 -12.43 -1.98 -23.69
C PHE A 350 -11.44 -1.91 -24.88
N ASP A 351 -11.42 -0.77 -25.56
CA ASP A 351 -10.71 -0.52 -26.82
C ASP A 351 -9.23 -0.96 -26.80
N GLY A 352 -8.51 -0.67 -25.71
CA GLY A 352 -7.10 -1.03 -25.58
C GLY A 352 -6.82 -2.30 -24.76
N ASN A 353 -7.83 -2.93 -24.15
CA ASN A 353 -7.67 -4.09 -23.26
C ASN A 353 -8.12 -5.42 -23.89
N PHE A 354 -7.89 -5.59 -25.19
CA PHE A 354 -8.19 -6.84 -25.91
C PHE A 354 -7.47 -8.07 -25.33
N ASN A 355 -6.28 -7.91 -24.72
CA ASN A 355 -5.56 -9.00 -24.03
C ASN A 355 -6.36 -9.56 -22.84
N LEU A 356 -6.97 -8.69 -22.04
CA LEU A 356 -7.80 -9.10 -20.90
C LEU A 356 -9.08 -9.77 -21.38
N VAL A 357 -9.75 -9.18 -22.37
CA VAL A 357 -10.97 -9.73 -22.98
C VAL A 357 -10.71 -11.13 -23.54
N TYR A 358 -9.60 -11.30 -24.25
CA TYR A 358 -9.18 -12.60 -24.75
C TYR A 358 -8.96 -13.61 -23.61
N GLY A 359 -8.28 -13.21 -22.53
CA GLY A 359 -8.11 -14.05 -21.34
C GLY A 359 -9.44 -14.46 -20.70
N ILE A 360 -10.41 -13.54 -20.61
CA ILE A 360 -11.76 -13.81 -20.10
C ILE A 360 -12.49 -14.82 -20.98
N ILE A 361 -12.40 -14.70 -22.31
CA ILE A 361 -13.01 -15.65 -23.26
C ILE A 361 -12.40 -17.05 -23.06
N ARG A 362 -11.07 -17.15 -22.95
CA ARG A 362 -10.39 -18.44 -22.72
C ARG A 362 -10.80 -19.09 -21.40
N LYS A 363 -10.97 -18.30 -20.34
CA LYS A 363 -11.37 -18.77 -19.01
C LYS A 363 -12.87 -18.62 -18.72
N ARG A 364 -13.72 -18.57 -19.76
CA ARG A 364 -15.19 -18.40 -19.62
C ARG A 364 -15.85 -19.35 -18.62
N ASN A 365 -15.36 -20.59 -18.53
CA ASN A 365 -15.88 -21.60 -17.60
C ASN A 365 -15.78 -21.16 -16.14
N LEU A 366 -14.78 -20.36 -15.78
CA LEU A 366 -14.60 -19.81 -14.45
C LEU A 366 -15.80 -18.93 -14.03
N PHE A 367 -16.26 -18.06 -14.93
CA PHE A 367 -17.39 -17.16 -14.69
C PHE A 367 -18.71 -17.91 -14.67
N HIS A 368 -18.88 -18.93 -15.53
CA HIS A 368 -20.05 -19.81 -15.48
C HIS A 368 -20.11 -20.64 -14.19
N GLN A 369 -18.98 -21.14 -13.70
CA GLN A 369 -18.89 -21.83 -12.41
C GLN A 369 -19.21 -20.90 -11.25
N LEU A 370 -18.72 -19.65 -11.30
CA LEU A 370 -19.00 -18.66 -10.27
C LEU A 370 -20.49 -18.27 -10.22
N ALA A 371 -21.14 -18.14 -11.37
CA ALA A 371 -22.59 -17.92 -11.45
C ALA A 371 -23.39 -19.12 -10.88
N ASN A 372 -22.90 -20.33 -11.13
CA ASN A 372 -23.51 -21.59 -10.71
C ASN A 372 -22.93 -22.14 -9.40
N LEU A 373 -22.38 -21.29 -8.53
CA LEU A 373 -21.83 -21.73 -7.24
C LEU A 373 -22.84 -22.59 -6.46
N PRO A 374 -22.41 -23.71 -5.88
CA PRO A 374 -23.31 -24.56 -5.16
C PRO A 374 -23.70 -23.87 -3.84
N THR A 375 -24.99 -23.89 -3.53
CA THR A 375 -25.57 -23.22 -2.35
C THR A 375 -25.89 -24.19 -1.22
N ASP A 376 -25.80 -25.50 -1.46
CA ASP A 376 -26.23 -26.52 -0.50
C ASP A 376 -25.15 -26.79 0.56
N VAL A 377 -25.50 -26.79 1.86
CA VAL A 377 -24.58 -27.12 2.97
C VAL A 377 -23.72 -28.36 2.70
N ILE A 378 -24.30 -29.43 2.16
CA ILE A 378 -23.59 -30.71 1.91
C ILE A 378 -22.48 -30.54 0.87
N SER A 379 -22.71 -29.71 -0.14
CA SER A 379 -21.74 -29.43 -1.20
C SER A 379 -20.60 -28.54 -0.69
N ILE A 380 -20.92 -27.58 0.18
CA ILE A 380 -19.99 -26.68 0.85
C ILE A 380 -19.10 -27.48 1.81
N GLN A 381 -19.67 -28.35 2.63
CA GLN A 381 -18.93 -29.24 3.53
C GLN A 381 -18.03 -30.21 2.76
N LYS A 382 -18.49 -30.78 1.64
CA LYS A 382 -17.64 -31.60 0.76
C LYS A 382 -16.48 -30.81 0.17
N ALA A 383 -16.68 -29.55 -0.21
CA ALA A 383 -15.62 -28.67 -0.72
C ALA A 383 -14.57 -28.36 0.36
N LEU A 384 -15.00 -28.14 1.61
CA LEU A 384 -14.12 -27.92 2.75
C LEU A 384 -13.34 -29.18 3.15
N GLN A 385 -13.99 -30.36 3.12
CA GLN A 385 -13.38 -31.63 3.50
C GLN A 385 -12.36 -32.18 2.49
N LYS A 386 -12.49 -31.83 1.20
CA LYS A 386 -11.60 -32.32 0.13
C LYS A 386 -10.11 -31.99 0.36
N LYS A 387 -9.80 -31.02 1.23
CA LYS A 387 -8.42 -30.61 1.59
C LYS A 387 -7.89 -31.20 2.91
N SER A 388 -8.73 -31.79 3.78
CA SER A 388 -8.23 -32.45 5.01
C SER A 388 -7.24 -33.59 4.71
N ARG A 389 -7.25 -34.12 3.47
CA ARG A 389 -6.27 -35.11 2.98
C ARG A 389 -4.97 -34.53 2.41
N SER A 390 -4.83 -33.21 2.25
CA SER A 390 -3.62 -32.54 1.74
C SER A 390 -3.16 -31.46 2.73
N ASN A 391 -2.37 -31.89 3.72
CA ASN A 391 -1.71 -30.99 4.67
C ASN A 391 -0.51 -30.30 3.98
N ASN A 392 -0.66 -29.02 3.62
CA ASN A 392 0.32 -27.96 3.95
C ASN A 392 -0.03 -26.61 3.31
N THR A 393 -0.09 -25.56 4.16
CA THR A 393 0.14 -24.12 3.88
C THR A 393 -0.64 -23.40 2.76
N HIS A 394 -0.96 -22.13 3.04
CA HIS A 394 -1.54 -21.14 2.11
C HIS A 394 -0.83 -21.10 0.72
N ASN A 395 0.45 -21.46 0.67
CA ASN A 395 1.27 -21.46 -0.55
C ASN A 395 1.04 -22.64 -1.49
N ALA A 396 0.49 -23.77 -1.01
CA ALA A 396 0.23 -24.96 -1.86
C ALA A 396 -0.85 -24.69 -2.92
N VAL A 397 -1.83 -23.85 -2.59
CA VAL A 397 -2.95 -23.49 -3.48
C VAL A 397 -2.45 -22.71 -4.70
N PHE A 398 -1.48 -21.83 -4.49
CA PHE A 398 -0.89 -21.01 -5.54
C PHE A 398 0.18 -21.75 -6.35
N THR A 399 0.67 -22.92 -5.88
CA THR A 399 1.67 -23.75 -6.59
C THR A 399 1.02 -24.86 -7.42
N GLU A 400 -0.11 -25.44 -6.99
CA GLU A 400 -0.82 -26.49 -7.75
C GLU A 400 -1.44 -25.98 -9.07
N THR A 401 -1.66 -24.67 -9.21
CA THR A 401 -2.22 -24.05 -10.43
C THR A 401 -1.15 -23.52 -11.40
N SER A 402 0.14 -23.67 -11.10
CA SER A 402 1.24 -23.20 -11.94
C SER A 402 2.07 -24.34 -12.55
N ASN A 403 1.87 -24.57 -13.86
CA ASN A 403 2.72 -25.25 -14.87
C ASN A 403 2.51 -26.75 -15.20
N PRO A 404 2.38 -27.09 -16.51
CA PRO A 404 2.73 -28.41 -17.07
C PRO A 404 4.16 -28.52 -17.63
N TYR A 405 5.01 -27.50 -17.54
CA TYR A 405 6.40 -27.57 -18.01
C TYR A 405 7.34 -26.90 -17.03
N ASN A 406 8.04 -27.69 -16.22
CA ASN A 406 9.43 -27.42 -15.83
C ASN A 406 10.05 -28.70 -15.24
N THR A 407 10.93 -29.29 -16.04
CA THR A 407 11.80 -30.40 -15.69
C THR A 407 12.90 -29.92 -14.75
N ALA A 408 13.16 -30.75 -13.74
CA ALA A 408 14.24 -30.77 -12.75
C ALA A 408 15.43 -29.80 -12.93
N CYS A 409 15.74 -29.06 -11.86
CA CYS A 409 17.11 -28.75 -11.48
C CYS A 409 17.28 -28.93 -9.96
N SER A 410 18.30 -29.70 -9.59
CA SER A 410 18.56 -30.20 -8.23
C SER A 410 19.05 -29.09 -7.29
N GLU A 411 18.48 -29.01 -6.08
CA GLU A 411 19.09 -28.30 -4.94
C GLU A 411 19.83 -29.30 -4.05
N GLY A 412 21.10 -28.99 -3.74
CA GLY A 412 21.95 -29.76 -2.84
C GLY A 412 21.67 -29.48 -1.35
N PRO A 413 22.19 -30.31 -0.43
CA PRO A 413 21.70 -30.40 0.93
C PRO A 413 22.56 -29.60 1.91
N TYR A 414 22.02 -28.53 2.50
CA TYR A 414 22.46 -28.06 3.81
C TYR A 414 21.25 -27.77 4.70
N LYS A 415 20.94 -28.73 5.57
CA LYS A 415 20.02 -28.56 6.70
C LYS A 415 20.76 -27.86 7.83
N THR A 416 20.39 -26.63 8.15
CA THR A 416 20.71 -26.01 9.44
C THR A 416 19.53 -26.18 10.39
N THR A 417 19.76 -26.94 11.46
CA THR A 417 18.86 -27.13 12.59
C THR A 417 18.57 -25.80 13.31
N PRO A 418 17.34 -25.55 13.78
CA PRO A 418 17.02 -24.35 14.53
C PRO A 418 17.57 -24.43 15.95
N VAL A 419 18.42 -23.47 16.32
CA VAL A 419 18.80 -23.22 17.71
C VAL A 419 17.59 -22.64 18.43
N GLN A 420 17.17 -23.30 19.52
CA GLN A 420 16.17 -22.78 20.45
C GLN A 420 16.81 -21.67 21.28
N THR A 421 16.46 -20.42 20.96
CA THR A 421 16.57 -19.29 21.88
C THR A 421 15.21 -18.62 21.91
N GLY A 422 14.64 -18.48 23.10
CA GLY A 422 13.30 -17.92 23.32
C GLY A 422 13.17 -16.52 22.76
N THR A 423 12.58 -16.40 21.57
CA THR A 423 12.25 -15.11 20.96
C THR A 423 10.92 -14.63 21.51
N LEU A 424 10.97 -13.57 22.32
CA LEU A 424 9.80 -12.75 22.63
C LEU A 424 9.27 -12.17 21.32
N ASN A 425 8.05 -12.55 20.92
CA ASN A 425 7.42 -12.04 19.72
C ASN A 425 6.73 -10.70 20.04
N ALA A 426 7.45 -9.58 19.91
CA ALA A 426 6.79 -8.28 19.80
C ALA A 426 6.05 -8.25 18.46
N SER A 427 4.71 -8.30 18.49
CA SER A 427 3.88 -8.15 17.29
C SER A 427 3.36 -6.73 17.18
N LEU A 428 3.43 -6.17 15.96
CA LEU A 428 2.78 -4.91 15.64
C LEU A 428 1.27 -5.04 15.89
N LYS A 429 0.61 -3.99 16.38
CA LYS A 429 -0.85 -3.99 16.58
C LYS A 429 -1.56 -4.33 15.27
N ASP A 430 -2.67 -5.05 15.40
CA ASP A 430 -3.49 -5.43 14.24
C ASP A 430 -4.00 -4.18 13.51
N MET A 431 -3.86 -4.21 12.19
CA MET A 431 -4.30 -3.12 11.32
C MET A 431 -5.83 -3.03 11.30
N PRO A 432 -6.43 -1.81 11.36
CA PRO A 432 -7.87 -1.65 11.17
C PRO A 432 -8.31 -2.19 9.80
N ARG A 433 -9.56 -2.65 9.71
CA ARG A 433 -10.13 -3.17 8.45
C ARG A 433 -10.25 -2.07 7.39
N ILE A 434 -10.21 -2.47 6.12
CA ILE A 434 -10.28 -1.55 4.97
C ILE A 434 -11.54 -0.67 4.99
N ASP A 435 -12.68 -1.21 5.44
CA ASP A 435 -13.95 -0.45 5.53
C ASP A 435 -13.85 0.75 6.48
N LYS A 436 -12.96 0.68 7.48
CA LYS A 436 -12.68 1.79 8.41
C LYS A 436 -11.57 2.72 7.90
N LEU A 437 -10.82 2.30 6.88
CA LEU A 437 -9.67 3.00 6.29
C LEU A 437 -10.03 3.79 5.03
N THR A 438 -11.22 3.57 4.45
CA THR A 438 -11.58 4.17 3.16
C THR A 438 -13.00 4.70 3.10
N GLU A 439 -13.17 5.87 2.49
CA GLU A 439 -14.48 6.38 2.10
C GLU A 439 -14.74 6.15 0.61
N THR A 440 -15.95 5.72 0.27
CA THR A 440 -16.38 5.54 -1.11
C THR A 440 -16.86 6.86 -1.71
N SER A 441 -16.21 7.29 -2.79
CA SER A 441 -16.58 8.45 -3.60
C SER A 441 -17.04 8.00 -4.98
N GLN A 442 -18.07 8.64 -5.54
CA GLN A 442 -18.46 8.50 -6.94
C GLN A 442 -17.77 9.55 -7.81
N VAL A 443 -17.32 9.18 -9.00
CA VAL A 443 -16.80 10.14 -10.00
C VAL A 443 -17.96 10.59 -10.90
N SER A 444 -18.23 11.90 -10.93
CA SER A 444 -19.21 12.53 -11.84
C SER A 444 -18.66 12.61 -13.29
N GLU A 445 -19.55 12.81 -14.28
CA GLU A 445 -19.21 12.90 -15.71
C GLU A 445 -18.16 13.98 -16.01
N ASP A 446 -18.15 15.07 -15.24
CA ASP A 446 -17.16 16.17 -15.34
C ASP A 446 -15.82 15.89 -14.63
N GLY A 447 -15.64 14.69 -14.05
CA GLY A 447 -14.42 14.29 -13.35
C GLY A 447 -14.31 14.76 -11.89
N ALA A 448 -15.34 15.42 -11.34
CA ALA A 448 -15.43 15.78 -9.92
C ALA A 448 -15.88 14.58 -9.06
N THR A 449 -15.27 14.39 -7.89
CA THR A 449 -15.63 13.32 -6.94
C THR A 449 -16.71 13.78 -5.97
N LEU A 450 -17.80 13.02 -5.85
CA LEU A 450 -18.89 13.20 -4.87
C LEU A 450 -18.78 12.15 -3.76
N LEU A 451 -18.85 12.56 -2.49
CA LEU A 451 -18.81 11.63 -1.35
C LEU A 451 -20.17 10.92 -1.19
N LEU A 452 -20.16 9.58 -1.07
CA LEU A 452 -21.35 8.82 -0.70
C LEU A 452 -21.42 8.69 0.82
N GLN A 453 -22.40 9.32 1.45
CA GLN A 453 -22.70 9.09 2.87
C GLN A 453 -23.40 7.73 3.01
N GLN A 454 -22.75 6.76 3.64
CA GLN A 454 -23.38 5.47 3.98
C GLN A 454 -24.56 5.76 4.92
N ARG A 455 -25.78 5.40 4.50
CA ARG A 455 -26.94 5.38 5.39
C ARG A 455 -26.78 4.16 6.31
N ASP A 456 -26.38 4.40 7.55
CA ASP A 456 -26.36 3.37 8.58
C ASP A 456 -27.77 2.79 8.78
N SER A 457 -27.93 1.52 8.41
CA SER A 457 -29.01 0.70 8.93
C SER A 457 -28.65 0.30 10.36
N THR A 458 -29.34 0.91 11.32
CA THR A 458 -29.23 0.65 12.76
C THR A 458 -29.43 -0.84 13.07
N HIS A 459 -28.37 -1.53 13.48
CA HIS A 459 -28.46 -2.76 14.27
C HIS A 459 -27.71 -2.57 15.59
N SER A 460 -28.49 -2.44 16.66
CA SER A 460 -28.06 -2.40 18.06
C SER A 460 -27.32 -3.69 18.45
N GLN A 461 -26.05 -3.57 18.84
CA GLN A 461 -25.31 -4.61 19.55
C GLN A 461 -25.40 -4.32 21.05
N SER A 462 -26.07 -5.21 21.79
CA SER A 462 -26.01 -5.27 23.25
C SER A 462 -24.91 -6.25 23.66
N ASP A 463 -24.01 -5.78 24.52
CA ASP A 463 -23.00 -6.56 25.23
C ASP A 463 -23.62 -7.73 26.01
N HIS A 464 -23.02 -8.92 25.88
CA HIS A 464 -22.94 -9.87 26.99
C HIS A 464 -21.75 -10.82 26.83
N SER A 465 -20.90 -10.78 27.84
CA SER A 465 -19.82 -11.69 28.16
C SER A 465 -20.35 -12.96 28.84
N SER A 466 -19.88 -14.14 28.42
CA SER A 466 -19.61 -15.29 29.31
C SER A 466 -19.14 -16.54 28.55
N GLU A 467 -17.94 -16.98 28.92
CA GLU A 467 -17.45 -18.34 29.20
C GLU A 467 -17.88 -19.58 28.39
N THR A 468 -16.86 -20.38 28.13
CA THR A 468 -16.78 -21.67 27.43
C THR A 468 -17.54 -22.79 28.15
N GLN A 469 -18.44 -23.49 27.43
CA GLN A 469 -18.68 -24.93 27.63
C GLN A 469 -19.01 -25.64 26.31
N ILE A 470 -18.45 -26.83 26.18
CA ILE A 470 -18.57 -27.79 25.07
C ILE A 470 -19.90 -28.54 25.20
N ARG A 471 -20.68 -28.66 24.11
CA ARG A 471 -21.37 -29.91 23.67
C ARG A 471 -22.21 -29.73 22.39
N ASP A 472 -21.98 -30.68 21.49
CA ASP A 472 -22.90 -31.44 20.63
C ASP A 472 -23.80 -30.76 19.56
N THR A 473 -23.43 -31.12 18.33
CA THR A 473 -24.09 -31.17 17.01
C THR A 473 -25.63 -31.10 16.94
N GLU A 474 -26.14 -30.04 16.31
CA GLU A 474 -27.35 -30.04 15.45
C GLU A 474 -27.13 -29.12 14.22
N PRO A 475 -27.57 -29.49 13.00
CA PRO A 475 -27.31 -28.71 11.78
C PRO A 475 -28.36 -27.59 11.65
N THR A 476 -27.98 -26.35 11.93
CA THR A 476 -28.88 -25.20 11.87
C THR A 476 -28.89 -24.57 10.48
N SER A 477 -30.09 -24.40 9.93
CA SER A 477 -30.49 -23.81 8.64
C SER A 477 -30.08 -22.34 8.39
N GLY A 478 -29.02 -21.83 9.02
CA GLY A 478 -28.60 -20.42 8.95
C GLY A 478 -27.40 -20.14 8.03
N GLU A 479 -26.68 -21.16 7.55
CA GLU A 479 -25.56 -20.98 6.61
C GLU A 479 -26.02 -20.82 5.15
N ASP A 480 -27.14 -21.46 4.78
CA ASP A 480 -27.71 -21.41 3.42
C ASP A 480 -28.11 -19.97 3.02
N ASP A 481 -28.73 -19.23 3.96
CA ASP A 481 -29.16 -17.85 3.74
C ASP A 481 -27.97 -16.89 3.54
N LYS A 482 -26.84 -17.15 4.21
CA LYS A 482 -25.65 -16.28 4.11
C LYS A 482 -25.01 -16.35 2.74
N VAL A 483 -24.81 -17.55 2.18
CA VAL A 483 -24.19 -17.72 0.85
C VAL A 483 -25.08 -17.16 -0.26
N LEU A 484 -26.38 -17.40 -0.17
CA LEU A 484 -27.34 -16.89 -1.15
C LEU A 484 -27.41 -15.35 -1.13
N SER A 485 -27.28 -14.74 0.04
CA SER A 485 -27.37 -13.28 0.23
C SER A 485 -26.29 -12.48 -0.51
N TRP A 486 -25.05 -12.96 -0.57
CA TRP A 486 -23.98 -12.28 -1.30
C TRP A 486 -23.81 -12.81 -2.73
N LYS A 487 -24.12 -14.09 -2.98
CA LYS A 487 -24.05 -14.67 -4.35
C LYS A 487 -24.95 -13.90 -5.32
N SER A 488 -26.17 -13.57 -4.90
CA SER A 488 -27.12 -12.79 -5.71
C SER A 488 -26.64 -11.37 -6.05
N LYS A 489 -25.68 -10.84 -5.30
CA LYS A 489 -25.12 -9.49 -5.47
C LYS A 489 -23.86 -9.48 -6.35
N LEU A 490 -23.34 -10.63 -6.77
CA LEU A 490 -22.12 -10.69 -7.58
C LEU A 490 -22.30 -9.94 -8.91
N PRO A 491 -21.41 -8.99 -9.26
CA PRO A 491 -21.57 -8.15 -10.45
C PRO A 491 -21.11 -8.90 -11.72
N LEU A 492 -21.82 -9.97 -12.09
CA LEU A 492 -21.48 -10.83 -13.23
C LEU A 492 -22.13 -10.39 -14.55
N GLN A 493 -23.14 -9.53 -14.50
CA GLN A 493 -23.99 -9.20 -15.66
C GLN A 493 -23.19 -8.71 -16.88
N THR A 494 -22.25 -7.78 -16.69
CA THR A 494 -21.43 -7.22 -17.78
C THR A 494 -20.54 -8.29 -18.41
N ILE A 495 -19.84 -9.09 -17.59
CA ILE A 495 -18.94 -10.17 -18.08
C ILE A 495 -19.73 -11.26 -18.79
N MET A 496 -20.89 -11.66 -18.26
CA MET A 496 -21.72 -12.68 -18.89
C MET A 496 -22.29 -12.18 -20.23
N ARG A 497 -22.68 -10.90 -20.31
CA ARG A 497 -23.14 -10.29 -21.57
C ARG A 497 -22.02 -10.22 -22.60
N LEU A 498 -20.82 -9.84 -22.19
CA LEU A 498 -19.61 -9.86 -23.02
C LEU A 498 -19.37 -11.26 -23.60
N LEU A 499 -19.38 -12.29 -22.75
CA LEU A 499 -19.18 -13.67 -23.15
C LEU A 499 -20.26 -14.14 -24.14
N GLN A 500 -21.53 -13.87 -23.87
CA GLN A 500 -22.64 -14.24 -24.77
C GLN A 500 -22.49 -13.69 -26.20
N VAL A 501 -21.92 -12.51 -26.35
CA VAL A 501 -21.76 -11.86 -27.66
C VAL A 501 -20.46 -12.28 -28.35
N LEU A 502 -19.33 -12.23 -27.63
CA LEU A 502 -18.01 -12.43 -28.25
C LEU A 502 -17.66 -13.90 -28.43
N VAL A 503 -18.10 -14.80 -27.55
CA VAL A 503 -17.77 -16.23 -27.68
C VAL A 503 -18.23 -16.80 -29.01
N PRO A 504 -19.51 -16.68 -29.42
CA PRO A 504 -19.98 -17.24 -30.69
C PRO A 504 -19.29 -16.60 -31.90
N GLN A 505 -18.96 -15.30 -31.82
CA GLN A 505 -18.27 -14.59 -32.90
C GLN A 505 -16.84 -15.10 -33.08
N VAL A 506 -16.11 -15.28 -31.98
CA VAL A 506 -14.74 -15.82 -32.02
C VAL A 506 -14.75 -17.27 -32.49
N GLU A 507 -15.66 -18.11 -31.98
CA GLU A 507 -15.78 -19.51 -32.42
C GLU A 507 -16.11 -19.62 -33.91
N LYS A 508 -17.05 -18.79 -34.41
CA LYS A 508 -17.38 -18.73 -35.83
C LYS A 508 -16.17 -18.35 -36.69
N ILE A 509 -15.42 -17.32 -36.30
CA ILE A 509 -14.22 -16.90 -37.04
C ILE A 509 -13.14 -17.97 -37.03
N CYS A 510 -12.98 -18.70 -35.93
CA CYS A 510 -12.04 -19.82 -35.85
C CYS A 510 -12.43 -20.95 -36.82
N ILE A 511 -13.73 -21.24 -36.96
CA ILE A 511 -14.25 -22.25 -37.88
C ILE A 511 -14.16 -21.77 -39.35
N ASP A 512 -14.68 -20.58 -39.66
CA ASP A 512 -14.80 -20.06 -41.02
C ASP A 512 -13.45 -19.83 -41.70
N LYS A 513 -12.43 -19.44 -40.92
CA LYS A 513 -11.07 -19.16 -41.42
C LYS A 513 -10.05 -20.24 -41.09
N GLY A 514 -10.44 -21.32 -40.40
CA GLY A 514 -9.53 -22.36 -39.93
C GLY A 514 -8.42 -21.84 -39.00
N LEU A 515 -8.71 -20.78 -38.24
CA LEU A 515 -7.71 -20.08 -37.45
C LEU A 515 -7.38 -20.81 -36.16
N THR A 516 -6.09 -21.06 -35.95
CA THR A 516 -5.53 -21.58 -34.69
C THR A 516 -4.62 -20.58 -33.99
N ASP A 517 -4.29 -19.46 -34.66
CA ASP A 517 -3.31 -18.48 -34.17
C ASP A 517 -3.92 -17.44 -33.24
N GLU A 518 -3.39 -17.35 -32.03
CA GLU A 518 -3.78 -16.39 -30.99
C GLU A 518 -3.69 -14.93 -31.47
N SER A 519 -2.68 -14.60 -32.28
CA SER A 519 -2.48 -13.24 -32.81
C SER A 519 -3.62 -12.74 -33.70
N GLU A 520 -4.28 -13.64 -34.45
CA GLU A 520 -5.39 -13.23 -35.31
C GLU A 520 -6.67 -12.95 -34.52
N ILE A 521 -6.91 -13.75 -33.47
CA ILE A 521 -8.02 -13.51 -32.55
C ILE A 521 -7.83 -12.17 -31.82
N LEU A 522 -6.61 -11.87 -31.38
CA LEU A 522 -6.30 -10.57 -30.75
C LEU A 522 -6.51 -9.41 -31.73
N LYS A 523 -6.10 -9.55 -33.00
CA LYS A 523 -6.37 -8.54 -34.04
C LYS A 523 -7.87 -8.34 -34.28
N PHE A 524 -8.66 -9.41 -34.27
CA PHE A 524 -10.12 -9.29 -34.39
C PHE A 524 -10.71 -8.52 -33.19
N LEU A 525 -10.32 -8.89 -31.97
CA LEU A 525 -10.80 -8.22 -30.75
C LEU A 525 -10.39 -6.75 -30.68
N GLN A 526 -9.21 -6.41 -31.19
CA GLN A 526 -8.71 -5.03 -31.27
C GLN A 526 -9.58 -4.13 -32.16
N HIS A 527 -10.21 -4.67 -33.21
CA HIS A 527 -11.09 -3.90 -34.11
C HIS A 527 -12.58 -4.06 -33.75
N GLY A 528 -12.91 -4.92 -32.78
CA GLY A 528 -14.27 -5.15 -32.33
C GLY A 528 -14.80 -3.97 -31.51
N THR A 529 -16.10 -3.71 -31.57
CA THR A 529 -16.77 -2.73 -30.72
C THR A 529 -17.91 -3.37 -29.94
N LEU A 530 -18.08 -2.94 -28.69
CA LEU A 530 -19.16 -3.37 -27.80
C LEU A 530 -20.18 -2.27 -27.49
N VAL A 531 -20.07 -1.14 -28.18
CA VAL A 531 -20.98 0.00 -28.00
C VAL A 531 -22.42 -0.45 -28.28
N GLY A 532 -23.31 -0.20 -27.31
CA GLY A 532 -24.73 -0.58 -27.39
C GLY A 532 -25.06 -2.04 -27.08
N LEU A 533 -24.05 -2.90 -26.82
CA LEU A 533 -24.25 -4.32 -26.54
C LEU A 533 -24.16 -4.68 -25.05
N LEU A 534 -23.40 -3.87 -24.30
CA LEU A 534 -23.22 -4.00 -22.85
C LEU A 534 -24.33 -3.26 -22.08
N PRO A 535 -24.60 -3.65 -20.83
CA PRO A 535 -25.47 -2.88 -19.93
C PRO A 535 -24.96 -1.46 -19.72
N VAL A 536 -25.83 -0.59 -19.21
CA VAL A 536 -25.45 0.78 -18.82
C VAL A 536 -24.24 0.73 -17.88
N PRO A 537 -23.18 1.55 -18.13
CA PRO A 537 -22.03 1.60 -17.27
C PRO A 537 -22.41 1.90 -15.82
N HIS A 538 -21.83 1.15 -14.88
CA HIS A 538 -22.05 1.43 -13.46
C HIS A 538 -21.19 2.63 -13.04
N PRO A 539 -21.59 3.45 -12.05
CA PRO A 539 -20.76 4.57 -11.60
C PRO A 539 -19.35 4.11 -11.17
N ILE A 540 -18.33 4.94 -11.46
CA ILE A 540 -16.98 4.69 -10.97
C ILE A 540 -16.95 4.99 -9.47
N LEU A 541 -16.66 3.96 -8.67
CA LEU A 541 -16.47 4.06 -7.23
C LEU A 541 -14.96 4.10 -6.92
N ILE A 542 -14.52 5.19 -6.28
CA ILE A 542 -13.15 5.35 -5.80
C ILE A 542 -13.16 5.28 -4.28
N ARG A 543 -12.37 4.36 -3.73
CA ARG A 543 -12.17 4.18 -2.29
C ARG A 543 -10.95 4.98 -1.86
N LYS A 544 -11.16 6.18 -1.33
CA LYS A 544 -10.07 7.07 -0.90
C LYS A 544 -9.63 6.73 0.51
N TYR A 545 -8.33 6.81 0.78
CA TYR A 545 -7.80 6.68 2.14
C TYR A 545 -8.41 7.76 3.06
N GLN A 546 -8.82 7.34 4.25
CA GLN A 546 -9.29 8.21 5.31
C GLN A 546 -8.41 8.01 6.55
N ALA A 547 -7.95 9.12 7.12
CA ALA A 547 -7.26 9.11 8.39
C ALA A 547 -8.21 8.61 9.49
N ASN A 548 -7.75 7.63 10.27
CA ASN A 548 -8.48 7.11 11.42
C ASN A 548 -7.51 6.91 12.61
N GLU A 549 -8.05 6.91 13.83
CA GLU A 549 -7.25 6.78 15.06
C GLU A 549 -6.45 5.48 15.11
N GLY A 550 -7.00 4.39 14.57
CA GLY A 550 -6.31 3.09 14.53
C GLY A 550 -5.05 3.12 13.66
N THR A 551 -5.11 3.83 12.53
CA THR A 551 -3.99 4.01 11.60
C THR A 551 -2.98 4.98 12.20
N ALA A 552 -3.42 6.10 12.77
CA ALA A 552 -2.54 7.01 13.50
C ALA A 552 -1.76 6.28 14.61
N LEU A 553 -2.46 5.47 15.43
CA LEU A 553 -1.83 4.66 16.48
C LEU A 553 -0.84 3.62 15.92
N TRP A 554 -1.21 2.96 14.82
CA TRP A 554 -0.34 2.00 14.14
C TRP A 554 0.93 2.67 13.59
N PHE A 555 0.77 3.81 12.90
CA PHE A 555 1.87 4.60 12.36
C PHE A 555 2.81 5.08 13.46
N ARG A 556 2.25 5.60 14.56
CA ARG A 556 3.01 5.99 15.75
C ARG A 556 3.83 4.84 16.31
N THR A 557 3.21 3.67 16.48
CA THR A 557 3.87 2.47 17.00
C THR A 557 4.99 2.00 16.07
N TYR A 558 4.73 1.98 14.76
CA TYR A 558 5.71 1.58 13.75
C TYR A 558 6.90 2.54 13.69
N MET A 559 6.62 3.85 13.69
CA MET A 559 7.61 4.91 13.62
C MET A 559 8.56 4.87 14.83
N TRP A 560 8.01 4.86 16.05
CA TRP A 560 8.83 4.73 17.27
C TRP A 560 9.56 3.38 17.32
N GLY A 561 8.99 2.31 16.77
CA GLY A 561 9.66 1.03 16.58
C GLY A 561 10.93 1.13 15.73
N ILE A 562 10.85 1.85 14.61
CA ILE A 562 12.01 2.09 13.74
C ILE A 562 13.06 2.94 14.47
N ILE A 563 12.66 4.07 15.06
CA ILE A 563 13.58 4.97 15.76
C ILE A 563 14.28 4.23 16.90
N TYR A 564 13.55 3.43 17.66
CA TYR A 564 14.12 2.62 18.74
C TYR A 564 15.18 1.64 18.23
N LEU A 565 14.85 0.85 17.19
CA LEU A 565 15.78 -0.12 16.61
C LEU A 565 17.01 0.51 15.97
N ARG A 566 16.92 1.77 15.52
CA ARG A 566 18.03 2.51 14.92
C ARG A 566 18.97 3.16 15.94
N ASN A 567 18.46 3.52 17.11
CA ASN A 567 19.20 4.23 18.15
C ASN A 567 19.62 3.30 19.30
N VAL A 568 20.01 2.06 18.95
CA VAL A 568 20.61 1.09 19.89
C VAL A 568 22.09 1.41 20.14
N ASP A 569 22.77 2.00 19.16
CA ASP A 569 24.16 2.43 19.25
C ASP A 569 24.35 3.77 18.48
N PRO A 570 24.58 4.90 19.17
CA PRO A 570 24.70 5.03 20.62
C PRO A 570 23.37 4.74 21.33
N PRO A 571 23.39 4.10 22.51
CA PRO A 571 22.19 3.72 23.23
C PRO A 571 21.52 4.95 23.86
N VAL A 572 20.63 5.62 23.11
CA VAL A 572 19.89 6.81 23.60
C VAL A 572 18.86 6.45 24.67
N TRP A 573 18.47 5.18 24.74
CA TRP A 573 17.34 4.68 25.54
C TRP A 573 17.76 3.90 26.80
N TYR A 574 19.07 3.69 27.00
CA TYR A 574 19.59 2.93 28.13
C TYR A 574 19.47 3.75 29.42
N ASP A 575 19.08 3.11 30.53
CA ASP A 575 18.79 3.75 31.82
C ASP A 575 17.68 4.83 31.79
N THR A 576 16.77 4.78 30.81
CA THR A 576 15.56 5.63 30.78
C THR A 576 14.33 4.86 31.28
N ASP A 577 13.42 5.52 31.99
CA ASP A 577 12.14 4.93 32.47
C ASP A 577 11.09 4.76 31.35
N VAL A 578 11.51 4.91 30.10
CA VAL A 578 10.61 5.06 28.95
C VAL A 578 10.04 3.71 28.54
N LYS A 579 8.73 3.56 28.66
CA LYS A 579 7.98 2.37 28.22
C LYS A 579 7.37 2.60 26.85
N LEU A 580 8.14 2.32 25.79
CA LEU A 580 7.67 2.46 24.39
C LEU A 580 6.68 1.35 23.98
N PHE A 581 6.86 0.13 24.49
CA PHE A 581 6.07 -1.04 24.10
C PHE A 581 5.66 -1.86 25.33
N GLU A 582 4.42 -2.32 25.36
CA GLU A 582 4.02 -3.36 26.30
C GLU A 582 4.55 -4.71 25.81
N ILE A 583 5.53 -5.25 26.51
CA ILE A 583 6.01 -6.61 26.27
C ILE A 583 4.97 -7.56 26.89
N GLN A 584 4.07 -8.09 26.07
CA GLN A 584 3.21 -9.19 26.51
C GLN A 584 4.10 -10.41 26.80
N ARG A 585 4.20 -10.78 28.07
CA ARG A 585 4.73 -12.08 28.47
C ARG A 585 3.64 -13.12 28.19
N ILE A 586 3.97 -14.11 27.36
CA ILE A 586 3.16 -15.32 27.16
C ILE A 586 3.36 -16.24 28.34
#